data_AF-A0A926AEH8-F1
#
_entry.id   AF-A0A926AEH8-F1
#
_cell.length_a   1.000
_cell.length_b   1.000
_cell.length_c   1.000
_cell.angle_alpha   90.00
_cell.angle_beta   90.00
_cell.angle_gamma   90.00
#
_symmetry.space_group_name_H-M   'P 1'
#
loop_
_entity.id
_entity.type
_entity.pdbx_description
1 polymer ?
#
loop_
_entity_poly.entity_id
_entity_poly.type
_entity_poly.pdbx_seq_one_letter_code
_entity_poly.pdbx_strand_id
1 'polypeptide(L)'
;MTSLLEVQAMTRYFGGLCAVDHVSFNVQQGEIFGLIGPNGAGKTTLFNLMTALTPPSSGALLFHGEVITQLRPHQIAAKGIARTFQNIRLFGNLSALENVMVAQHVHTRAGVFDGVLNLGRSRREERMVRENALALLDLVGLADRAQNRARNFAYGDQRRLEIARALALKPQVLLLDEPGAGMNTNEKATLSAFIREIRT
;
A
#
# COMPACT_ATOMS: atom_id res chain seq x y z
N MET A 1 -9.02 6.53 23.80
CA MET A 1 -8.25 6.64 22.55
C MET A 1 -7.87 5.22 22.17
N THR A 2 -8.45 4.69 21.09
CA THR A 2 -8.24 3.30 20.67
C THR A 2 -7.23 3.31 19.53
N SER A 3 -6.13 2.58 19.67
CA SER A 3 -5.11 2.47 18.62
C SER A 3 -5.71 1.85 17.36
N LEU A 4 -5.36 2.40 16.20
CA LEU A 4 -5.77 1.87 14.91
C LEU A 4 -5.01 0.58 14.59
N LEU A 5 -3.69 0.59 14.78
CA LEU A 5 -2.80 -0.54 14.60
C LEU A 5 -1.95 -0.75 15.86
N GLU A 6 -1.82 -1.99 16.30
CA GLU A 6 -0.92 -2.35 17.41
C GLU A 6 -0.03 -3.51 17.02
N VAL A 7 1.26 -3.35 17.27
CA VAL A 7 2.26 -4.40 17.16
C VAL A 7 2.69 -4.75 18.58
N GLN A 8 2.54 -6.01 18.96
CA GLN A 8 2.80 -6.48 20.34
C GLN A 8 3.88 -7.57 20.32
N ALA A 9 5.02 -7.27 20.93
CA ALA A 9 6.17 -8.17 21.10
C ALA A 9 6.50 -8.98 19.84
N MET A 10 6.45 -8.32 18.68
CA MET A 10 6.59 -8.97 17.39
C MET A 10 8.03 -9.45 17.19
N THR A 11 8.18 -10.75 16.95
CA THR A 11 9.49 -11.38 16.82
C THR A 11 9.54 -12.25 15.58
N ARG A 12 10.68 -12.26 14.89
CA ARG A 12 10.91 -13.12 13.72
C ARG A 12 12.33 -13.65 13.67
N TYR A 13 12.45 -14.97 13.66
CA TYR A 13 13.69 -15.69 13.39
C TYR A 13 13.75 -16.18 11.94
N PHE A 14 14.94 -16.15 11.36
CA PHE A 14 15.29 -16.86 10.13
C PHE A 14 16.46 -17.79 10.42
N GLY A 15 16.17 -19.08 10.64
CA GLY A 15 17.16 -20.00 11.20
C GLY A 15 17.61 -19.50 12.58
N GLY A 16 18.92 -19.34 12.79
CA GLY A 16 19.48 -18.81 14.03
C GLY A 16 19.49 -17.29 14.15
N LEU A 17 19.10 -16.53 13.11
CA LEU A 17 19.14 -15.07 13.12
C LEU A 17 17.80 -14.50 13.62
N CYS A 18 17.84 -13.73 14.71
CA CYS A 18 16.71 -12.89 15.13
C CYS A 18 16.69 -11.60 14.29
N ALA A 19 15.77 -11.50 13.34
CA ALA A 19 15.67 -10.34 12.42
C ALA A 19 14.75 -9.24 12.93
N VAL A 20 13.80 -9.57 13.81
CA VAL A 20 12.96 -8.63 14.55
C VAL A 20 12.83 -9.20 15.96
N ASP A 21 13.10 -8.39 16.98
CA ASP A 21 13.20 -8.84 18.37
C ASP A 21 12.23 -8.06 19.27
N HIS A 22 11.14 -8.70 19.68
CA HIS A 22 10.13 -8.19 20.63
C HIS A 22 9.64 -6.75 20.36
N VAL A 23 9.52 -6.36 19.08
CA VAL A 23 9.15 -5.00 18.72
C VAL A 23 7.69 -4.74 19.09
N SER A 24 7.43 -3.65 19.82
CA SER A 24 6.09 -3.22 20.22
C SER A 24 5.89 -1.73 19.96
N PHE A 25 4.78 -1.37 19.34
CA PHE A 25 4.36 0.03 19.16
C PHE A 25 2.88 0.07 18.76
N ASN A 26 2.29 1.25 18.87
CA ASN A 26 0.93 1.52 18.40
C ASN A 26 0.93 2.70 17.41
N VAL A 27 -0.04 2.71 16.50
CA VAL A 27 -0.27 3.80 15.55
C VAL A 27 -1.72 4.23 15.68
N GLN A 28 -1.91 5.53 15.89
CA GLN A 28 -3.22 6.15 15.99
C GLN A 28 -3.78 6.49 14.60
N GLN A 29 -5.10 6.68 14.52
CA GLN A 29 -5.72 7.18 13.29
C GLN A 29 -5.17 8.57 12.94
N GLY A 30 -4.85 8.80 11.66
CA GLY A 30 -4.27 10.04 11.17
C GLY A 30 -2.82 10.28 11.59
N GLU A 31 -2.15 9.31 12.22
CA GLU A 31 -0.75 9.45 12.62
C GLU A 31 0.22 9.12 11.46
N ILE A 32 1.26 9.95 11.28
CA ILE A 32 2.41 9.59 10.46
C ILE A 32 3.49 9.01 11.38
N PHE A 33 3.60 7.69 11.37
CA PHE A 33 4.57 6.96 12.19
C PHE A 33 5.83 6.62 11.38
N GLY A 34 7.00 6.99 11.90
CA GLY A 34 8.30 6.78 11.23
C GLY A 34 9.10 5.63 11.86
N LEU A 35 9.39 4.59 11.09
CA LEU A 35 10.35 3.55 11.48
C LEU A 35 11.72 3.82 10.84
N ILE A 36 12.70 4.19 11.66
CA ILE A 36 14.06 4.50 11.22
C ILE A 36 15.07 3.49 11.79
N GLY A 37 16.16 3.26 11.06
CA GLY A 37 17.22 2.36 11.48
C GLY A 37 18.17 2.05 10.31
N PRO A 38 19.39 1.54 10.58
CA PRO A 38 20.35 1.19 9.54
C PRO A 38 19.85 0.06 8.63
N ASN A 39 20.56 -0.16 7.52
CA ASN A 39 20.29 -1.33 6.66
C ASN A 39 20.53 -2.61 7.45
N GLY A 40 19.64 -3.60 7.29
CA GLY A 40 19.69 -4.84 8.06
C GLY A 40 19.05 -4.78 9.46
N ALA A 41 18.58 -3.62 9.93
CA ALA A 41 17.92 -3.48 11.24
C ALA A 41 16.51 -4.11 11.34
N GLY A 42 16.09 -4.92 10.37
CA GLY A 42 14.80 -5.61 10.42
C GLY A 42 13.59 -4.80 9.94
N LYS A 43 13.75 -3.56 9.43
CA LYS A 43 12.63 -2.71 8.96
C LYS A 43 11.75 -3.41 7.93
N THR A 44 12.33 -3.87 6.83
CA THR A 44 11.60 -4.60 5.77
C THR A 44 10.97 -5.88 6.29
N THR A 45 11.64 -6.58 7.21
CA THR A 45 11.10 -7.76 7.87
C THR A 45 9.85 -7.40 8.67
N LEU A 46 9.88 -6.35 9.49
CA LEU A 46 8.74 -5.89 10.26
C LEU A 46 7.56 -5.49 9.35
N PHE A 47 7.82 -4.81 8.24
CA PHE A 47 6.77 -4.53 7.25
C PHE A 47 6.19 -5.82 6.64
N ASN A 48 7.01 -6.85 6.38
CA ASN A 48 6.52 -8.15 5.90
C ASN A 48 5.64 -8.85 6.96
N LEU A 49 5.97 -8.73 8.24
CA LEU A 49 5.16 -9.25 9.34
C LEU A 49 3.81 -8.52 9.42
N MET A 50 3.81 -7.19 9.33
CA MET A 50 2.60 -6.36 9.36
C MET A 50 1.65 -6.62 8.17
N THR A 51 2.18 -7.14 7.07
CA THR A 51 1.41 -7.46 5.85
C THR A 51 1.15 -8.95 5.65
N ALA A 52 1.53 -9.78 6.63
CA ALA A 52 1.50 -11.25 6.57
C ALA A 52 2.20 -11.88 5.35
N LEU A 53 3.13 -11.16 4.71
CA LEU A 53 4.01 -11.73 3.69
C LEU A 53 5.04 -12.67 4.32
N THR A 54 5.32 -12.49 5.60
CA THR A 54 6.08 -13.43 6.42
C THR A 54 5.32 -13.62 7.72
N PRO A 55 5.08 -14.86 8.18
CA PRO A 55 4.46 -15.09 9.48
C PRO A 55 5.44 -14.75 10.61
N PRO A 56 5.00 -14.18 11.74
CA PRO A 56 5.88 -13.99 12.89
C PRO A 56 6.26 -15.32 13.54
N SER A 57 7.37 -15.31 14.27
CA SER A 57 7.74 -16.42 15.16
C SER A 57 6.96 -16.35 16.48
N SER A 58 6.73 -15.14 16.99
CA SER A 58 5.86 -14.85 18.14
C SER A 58 5.39 -13.40 18.12
N GLY A 59 4.47 -13.05 19.01
CA GLY A 59 3.84 -11.74 19.08
C GLY A 59 2.52 -11.65 18.31
N ALA A 60 1.91 -10.46 18.30
CA ALA A 60 0.61 -10.24 17.68
C ALA A 60 0.53 -8.89 16.95
N LEU A 61 -0.27 -8.87 15.89
CA LEU A 61 -0.69 -7.68 15.17
C LEU A 61 -2.19 -7.50 15.40
N LEU A 62 -2.60 -6.33 15.89
CA LEU A 62 -4.00 -5.98 16.08
C LEU A 62 -4.36 -4.80 15.19
N PHE A 63 -5.59 -4.81 14.68
CA PHE A 63 -6.16 -3.71 13.90
C PHE A 63 -7.57 -3.44 14.44
N HIS A 64 -7.84 -2.21 14.88
CA HIS A 64 -9.06 -1.87 15.65
C HIS A 64 -9.31 -2.80 16.85
N GLY A 65 -8.25 -3.20 17.55
CA GLY A 65 -8.31 -4.14 18.68
C GLY A 65 -8.58 -5.61 18.30
N GLU A 66 -8.78 -5.93 17.02
CA GLU A 66 -8.93 -7.30 16.54
C GLU A 66 -7.56 -7.89 16.17
N VAL A 67 -7.24 -9.09 16.66
CA VAL A 67 -6.01 -9.81 16.29
C VAL A 67 -6.09 -10.26 14.83
N ILE A 68 -5.18 -9.76 13.99
CA ILE A 68 -5.11 -10.06 12.56
C ILE A 68 -3.86 -10.85 12.14
N THR A 69 -3.03 -11.27 13.11
CA THR A 69 -1.75 -11.96 12.89
C THR A 69 -1.84 -13.20 11.98
N GLN A 70 -2.96 -13.92 12.02
CA GLN A 70 -3.15 -15.18 11.29
C GLN A 70 -3.83 -15.01 9.92
N LEU A 71 -4.15 -13.77 9.54
CA LEU A 71 -4.81 -13.49 8.27
C LEU A 71 -3.82 -13.58 7.10
N ARG A 72 -4.34 -13.97 5.94
CA ARG A 72 -3.58 -13.95 4.68
C ARG A 72 -3.44 -12.51 4.17
N PRO A 73 -2.40 -12.19 3.37
CA PRO A 73 -2.17 -10.84 2.86
C PRO A 73 -3.37 -10.16 2.21
N HIS A 74 -4.18 -10.90 1.42
CA HIS A 74 -5.37 -10.35 0.78
C HIS A 74 -6.49 -10.01 1.77
N GLN A 75 -6.58 -10.72 2.90
CA GLN A 75 -7.54 -10.43 3.97
C GLN A 75 -7.11 -9.18 4.76
N ILE A 76 -5.81 -9.02 4.99
CA ILE A 76 -5.22 -7.80 5.58
C ILE A 76 -5.48 -6.59 4.68
N ALA A 77 -5.23 -6.73 3.37
CA ALA A 77 -5.52 -5.68 2.40
C ALA A 77 -7.02 -5.31 2.37
N ALA A 78 -7.90 -6.31 2.39
CA ALA A 78 -9.35 -6.09 2.44
C ALA A 78 -9.83 -5.41 3.73
N LYS A 79 -9.13 -5.59 4.86
CA LYS A 79 -9.40 -4.86 6.10
C LYS A 79 -8.96 -3.38 6.06
N GLY A 80 -8.19 -2.97 5.04
CA GLY A 80 -7.76 -1.59 4.86
C GLY A 80 -6.31 -1.33 5.27
N ILE A 81 -5.44 -2.35 5.29
CA ILE A 81 -3.99 -2.16 5.44
C ILE A 81 -3.33 -2.37 4.07
N ALA A 82 -2.87 -1.29 3.45
CA ALA A 82 -2.17 -1.34 2.16
C ALA A 82 -0.68 -1.10 2.34
N ARG A 83 0.14 -1.64 1.43
CA ARG A 83 1.59 -1.44 1.40
C ARG A 83 2.08 -1.11 -0.01
N THR A 84 2.98 -0.14 -0.11
CA THR A 84 3.81 0.07 -1.31
C THR A 84 5.05 -0.83 -1.24
N PHE A 85 5.54 -1.32 -2.37
CA PHE A 85 6.74 -2.17 -2.38
C PHE A 85 8.00 -1.32 -2.59
N GLN A 86 9.13 -1.73 -1.98
CA GLN A 86 10.42 -1.05 -2.18
C GLN A 86 10.77 -0.95 -3.67
N ASN A 87 10.59 -2.05 -4.40
CA ASN A 87 10.66 -2.09 -5.85
C ASN A 87 9.29 -1.79 -6.43
N ILE A 88 9.23 -0.80 -7.32
CA ILE A 88 8.02 -0.40 -8.02
C ILE A 88 7.49 -1.60 -8.81
N ARG A 89 6.32 -2.13 -8.41
CA ARG A 89 5.67 -3.25 -9.10
C ARG A 89 4.51 -2.78 -9.97
N LEU A 90 4.75 -1.91 -10.93
CA LEU A 90 3.72 -1.43 -11.86
C LEU A 90 3.54 -2.39 -13.04
N PHE A 91 2.33 -2.43 -13.60
CA PHE A 91 2.07 -3.09 -14.87
C PHE A 91 2.57 -2.19 -15.99
N GLY A 92 3.83 -2.34 -16.39
CA GLY A 92 4.54 -1.42 -17.29
C GLY A 92 3.88 -1.19 -18.66
N ASN A 93 3.15 -2.19 -19.17
CA ASN A 93 2.46 -2.11 -20.46
C ASN A 93 1.07 -1.45 -20.37
N LEU A 94 0.51 -1.36 -19.17
CA LEU A 94 -0.75 -0.67 -18.91
C LEU A 94 -0.50 0.83 -18.70
N SER A 95 -1.52 1.62 -18.99
CA SER A 95 -1.57 3.05 -18.69
C SER A 95 -1.59 3.33 -17.19
N ALA A 96 -1.31 4.58 -16.80
CA ALA A 96 -1.45 5.01 -15.41
C ALA A 96 -2.88 4.78 -14.89
N LEU A 97 -3.88 5.09 -15.72
CA LEU A 97 -5.29 4.86 -15.39
C LEU A 97 -5.58 3.38 -15.13
N GLU A 98 -5.19 2.51 -16.05
CA GLU A 98 -5.39 1.07 -15.91
C GLU A 98 -4.67 0.50 -14.68
N ASN A 99 -3.46 0.98 -14.36
CA ASN A 99 -2.73 0.56 -13.15
C ASN A 99 -3.52 0.85 -11.86
N VAL A 100 -4.19 2.01 -11.78
CA VAL A 100 -4.99 2.39 -10.61
C VAL A 100 -6.34 1.65 -10.59
N MET A 101 -6.98 1.49 -11.76
CA MET A 101 -8.24 0.75 -11.88
C MET A 101 -8.10 -0.73 -11.46
N VAL A 102 -6.98 -1.38 -11.80
CA VAL A 102 -6.71 -2.77 -11.42
C VAL A 102 -6.70 -2.96 -9.91
N ALA A 103 -6.19 -2.00 -9.13
CA ALA A 103 -6.19 -2.12 -7.67
C ALA A 103 -7.58 -2.01 -7.04
N GLN A 104 -8.51 -1.27 -7.66
CA GLN A 104 -9.89 -1.19 -7.17
C GLN A 104 -10.66 -2.52 -7.34
N HIS A 105 -10.15 -3.46 -8.15
CA HIS A 105 -10.81 -4.74 -8.34
C HIS A 105 -10.78 -5.64 -7.09
N VAL A 106 -9.97 -5.33 -6.08
CA VAL A 106 -10.05 -5.99 -4.77
C VAL A 106 -11.39 -5.69 -4.06
N HIS A 107 -12.03 -4.57 -4.41
CA HIS A 107 -13.31 -4.13 -3.86
C HIS A 107 -14.51 -4.40 -4.78
N THR A 108 -14.29 -4.86 -6.02
CA THR A 108 -15.36 -5.25 -6.93
C THR A 108 -15.68 -6.73 -6.78
N ARG A 109 -16.96 -7.09 -6.85
CA ARG A 109 -17.42 -8.49 -6.72
C ARG A 109 -17.11 -9.35 -7.96
N ALA A 110 -16.51 -8.76 -8.98
CA ALA A 110 -16.15 -9.43 -10.22
C ALA A 110 -14.88 -10.27 -9.96
N GLY A 111 -15.06 -11.58 -9.79
CA GLY A 111 -13.92 -12.50 -9.74
C GLY A 111 -13.11 -12.41 -11.03
N VAL A 112 -11.89 -12.95 -11.03
CA VAL A 112 -11.01 -13.09 -12.21
C VAL A 112 -11.75 -13.74 -13.41
N PHE A 113 -12.86 -14.43 -13.17
CA PHE A 113 -13.73 -15.06 -14.17
C PHE A 113 -14.88 -14.19 -14.70
N ASP A 114 -15.28 -13.10 -14.05
CA ASP A 114 -16.38 -12.23 -14.52
C ASP A 114 -15.97 -11.31 -15.67
N GLY A 115 -14.67 -11.13 -15.90
CA GLY A 115 -14.16 -10.47 -17.12
C GLY A 115 -14.57 -11.18 -18.42
N VAL A 116 -15.05 -12.42 -18.34
CA VAL A 116 -15.56 -13.20 -19.48
C VAL A 116 -17.08 -13.05 -19.65
N LEU A 117 -17.84 -12.80 -18.57
CA LEU A 117 -19.31 -12.77 -18.59
C LEU A 117 -19.84 -11.33 -18.50
N ASN A 118 -19.71 -10.65 -19.63
CA ASN A 118 -20.10 -9.28 -19.97
C ASN A 118 -21.58 -8.93 -19.61
N LEU A 119 -21.89 -8.73 -18.32
CA LEU A 119 -23.21 -8.31 -17.84
C LEU A 119 -23.24 -6.80 -17.56
N GLY A 120 -24.19 -6.07 -18.13
CA GLY A 120 -24.30 -4.60 -18.13
C GLY A 120 -24.26 -3.84 -16.79
N ARG A 121 -24.25 -4.54 -15.63
CA ARG A 121 -23.85 -3.96 -14.33
C ARG A 121 -22.38 -3.49 -14.33
N SER A 122 -21.55 -4.16 -15.14
CA SER A 122 -20.14 -3.84 -15.38
C SER A 122 -19.92 -2.40 -15.83
N ARG A 123 -20.79 -1.81 -16.68
CA ARG A 123 -20.55 -0.45 -17.22
C ARG A 123 -20.65 0.69 -16.19
N ARG A 124 -21.61 0.62 -15.25
CA ARG A 124 -21.75 1.64 -14.19
C ARG A 124 -20.62 1.51 -13.17
N GLU A 125 -20.28 0.28 -12.81
CA GLU A 125 -19.17 -0.02 -11.90
C GLU A 125 -17.83 0.40 -12.52
N GLU A 126 -17.59 0.06 -13.79
CA GLU A 126 -16.42 0.47 -14.55
C GLU A 126 -16.31 2.00 -14.64
N ARG A 127 -17.42 2.71 -14.87
CA ARG A 127 -17.44 4.18 -14.87
C ARG A 127 -17.03 4.74 -13.51
N MET A 128 -17.57 4.23 -12.41
CA MET A 128 -17.19 4.66 -11.06
C MET A 128 -15.72 4.35 -10.77
N VAL A 129 -15.23 3.16 -11.12
CA VAL A 129 -13.83 2.76 -10.96
C VAL A 129 -12.91 3.70 -11.73
N ARG A 130 -13.28 4.05 -12.98
CA ARG A 130 -12.55 5.00 -13.82
C ARG A 130 -12.54 6.41 -13.23
N GLU A 131 -13.69 6.92 -12.79
CA GLU A 131 -13.82 8.26 -12.18
C GLU A 131 -12.97 8.35 -10.90
N ASN A 132 -13.05 7.34 -10.02
CA ASN A 132 -12.20 7.26 -8.82
C ASN A 132 -10.70 7.18 -9.17
N ALA A 133 -10.35 6.41 -10.20
CA ALA A 133 -8.96 6.28 -10.62
C ALA A 133 -8.41 7.60 -11.16
N LEU A 134 -9.21 8.36 -11.92
CA LEU A 134 -8.84 9.69 -12.39
C LEU A 134 -8.66 10.67 -11.23
N ALA A 135 -9.55 10.66 -10.23
CA ALA A 135 -9.41 11.49 -9.03
C ALA A 135 -8.13 11.17 -8.24
N LEU A 136 -7.77 9.88 -8.13
CA LEU A 136 -6.51 9.47 -7.50
C LEU A 136 -5.29 9.88 -8.31
N LEU A 137 -5.36 9.82 -9.65
CA LEU A 137 -4.30 10.31 -10.52
C LEU A 137 -4.13 11.82 -10.43
N ASP A 138 -5.22 12.56 -10.31
CA ASP A 138 -5.20 14.02 -10.10
C ASP A 138 -4.54 14.37 -8.76
N LEU A 139 -4.93 13.66 -7.70
CA LEU A 139 -4.34 13.80 -6.36
C LEU A 139 -2.81 13.60 -6.37
N VAL A 140 -2.30 12.65 -7.16
CA VAL A 140 -0.85 12.44 -7.31
C VAL A 140 -0.18 13.26 -8.42
N GLY A 141 -0.89 14.19 -9.06
CA GLY A 141 -0.35 15.06 -10.12
C GLY A 141 -0.02 14.33 -11.44
N LEU A 142 -0.77 13.28 -11.77
CA LEU A 142 -0.62 12.45 -12.97
C LEU A 142 -1.84 12.47 -13.91
N ALA A 143 -2.86 13.30 -13.65
CA ALA A 143 -4.10 13.36 -14.45
C ALA A 143 -3.83 13.56 -15.96
N ASP A 144 -3.00 14.54 -16.33
CA ASP A 144 -2.66 14.85 -17.74
C ASP A 144 -1.96 13.71 -18.49
N ARG A 145 -1.43 12.73 -17.73
CA ARG A 145 -0.67 11.60 -18.25
C ARG A 145 -1.37 10.27 -17.98
N ALA A 146 -2.67 10.30 -17.66
CA ALA A 146 -3.46 9.12 -17.31
C ALA A 146 -3.40 8.00 -18.37
N GLN A 147 -3.27 8.36 -19.66
CA GLN A 147 -3.19 7.41 -20.78
C GLN A 147 -1.77 6.94 -21.10
N ASN A 148 -0.74 7.55 -20.49
CA ASN A 148 0.64 7.14 -20.73
C ASN A 148 0.93 5.79 -20.08
N ARG A 149 1.69 4.94 -20.77
CA ARG A 149 2.13 3.64 -20.23
C ARG A 149 3.04 3.82 -19.02
N ALA A 150 2.81 3.01 -17.99
CA ALA A 150 3.56 3.03 -16.73
C ALA A 150 5.09 2.95 -16.94
N ARG A 151 5.55 2.14 -17.90
CA ARG A 151 6.98 1.99 -18.22
C ARG A 151 7.67 3.24 -18.77
N ASN A 152 6.89 4.20 -19.28
CA ASN A 152 7.42 5.43 -19.89
C ASN A 152 7.58 6.57 -18.88
N PHE A 153 7.09 6.40 -17.65
CA PHE A 153 7.22 7.41 -16.60
C PHE A 153 8.63 7.44 -16.03
N ALA A 154 9.09 8.64 -15.64
CA ALA A 154 10.28 8.80 -14.81
C ALA A 154 10.08 8.13 -13.44
N TYR A 155 11.17 7.81 -12.76
CA TYR A 155 11.14 7.07 -11.49
C TYR A 155 10.22 7.72 -10.43
N GLY A 156 10.31 9.05 -10.25
CA GLY A 156 9.45 9.76 -9.31
C GLY A 156 7.95 9.66 -9.65
N ASP A 157 7.60 9.72 -10.93
CA ASP A 157 6.22 9.53 -11.40
C ASP A 157 5.74 8.09 -11.22
N GLN A 158 6.60 7.11 -11.47
CA GLN A 158 6.27 5.70 -11.21
C GLN A 158 5.98 5.47 -9.72
N ARG A 159 6.70 6.14 -8.81
CA ARG A 159 6.41 6.08 -7.37
C ARG A 159 5.07 6.72 -7.02
N ARG A 160 4.79 7.90 -7.59
CA ARG A 160 3.47 8.57 -7.43
C ARG A 160 2.32 7.69 -7.91
N LEU A 161 2.49 7.01 -9.05
CA LEU A 161 1.53 6.06 -9.57
C LEU A 161 1.35 4.83 -8.66
N GLU A 162 2.42 4.32 -8.07
CA GLU A 162 2.32 3.23 -7.09
C GLU A 162 1.52 3.64 -5.85
N ILE A 163 1.70 4.87 -5.37
CA ILE A 163 0.93 5.39 -4.24
C ILE A 163 -0.55 5.57 -4.62
N ALA A 164 -0.86 6.14 -5.79
CA ALA A 164 -2.25 6.22 -6.28
C ALA A 164 -2.92 4.84 -6.32
N ARG A 165 -2.19 3.82 -6.77
CA ARG A 165 -2.67 2.44 -6.79
C ARG A 165 -2.89 1.88 -5.38
N ALA A 166 -2.03 2.18 -4.42
CA ALA A 166 -2.23 1.77 -3.03
C ALA A 166 -3.44 2.47 -2.40
N LEU A 167 -3.62 3.77 -2.66
CA LEU A 167 -4.78 4.56 -2.22
C LEU A 167 -6.09 4.09 -2.84
N ALA A 168 -6.05 3.49 -4.03
CA ALA A 168 -7.21 2.88 -4.67
C ALA A 168 -7.83 1.73 -3.85
N LEU A 169 -7.05 1.13 -2.93
CA LEU A 169 -7.56 0.15 -1.97
C LEU A 169 -8.32 0.79 -0.80
N LYS A 170 -8.45 2.11 -0.76
CA LYS A 170 -9.06 2.87 0.34
C LYS A 170 -8.51 2.44 1.72
N PRO A 171 -7.18 2.41 1.90
CA PRO A 171 -6.60 1.94 3.15
C PRO A 171 -6.86 2.91 4.29
N GLN A 172 -7.03 2.36 5.49
CA GLN A 172 -6.97 3.09 6.75
C GLN A 172 -5.53 3.16 7.28
N VAL A 173 -4.68 2.19 6.90
CA VAL A 173 -3.24 2.20 7.18
C VAL A 173 -2.49 2.02 5.87
N LEU A 174 -1.64 2.99 5.53
CA LEU A 174 -0.77 2.93 4.37
C LEU A 174 0.69 2.76 4.83
N LEU A 175 1.26 1.60 4.54
CA LEU A 175 2.65 1.26 4.84
C LEU A 175 3.54 1.68 3.66
N LEU A 176 4.42 2.65 3.92
CA LEU A 176 5.38 3.19 2.95
C LEU A 176 6.80 2.72 3.28
N ASP A 177 7.30 1.73 2.55
CA ASP A 177 8.65 1.19 2.73
C ASP A 177 9.65 1.97 1.87
N GLU A 178 10.47 2.81 2.51
CA GLU A 178 11.47 3.69 1.88
C GLU A 178 10.95 4.52 0.70
N PRO A 179 9.85 5.30 0.87
CA PRO A 179 9.15 5.90 -0.27
C PRO A 179 9.97 6.97 -1.02
N GLY A 180 11.00 7.54 -0.37
CA GLY A 180 11.92 8.52 -0.96
C GLY A 180 13.24 7.96 -1.49
N ALA A 181 13.45 6.63 -1.48
CA ALA A 181 14.67 6.04 -2.03
C ALA A 181 14.78 6.31 -3.53
N GLY A 182 15.98 6.66 -4.02
CA GLY A 182 16.23 6.95 -5.44
C GLY A 182 15.72 8.31 -5.94
N MET A 183 15.09 9.13 -5.08
CA MET A 183 14.61 10.47 -5.41
C MET A 183 15.63 11.57 -5.10
N ASN A 184 15.62 12.64 -5.89
CA ASN A 184 16.33 13.87 -5.60
C ASN A 184 15.63 14.69 -4.47
N THR A 185 16.29 15.75 -3.99
CA THR A 185 15.78 16.56 -2.87
C THR A 185 14.41 17.19 -3.15
N ASN A 186 14.19 17.66 -4.37
CA ASN A 186 12.92 18.29 -4.75
C ASN A 186 11.78 17.26 -4.79
N GLU A 187 12.03 16.09 -5.40
CA GLU A 187 11.08 14.98 -5.45
C GLU A 187 10.70 14.48 -4.04
N LYS A 188 11.68 14.36 -3.13
CA LYS A 188 11.43 14.01 -1.72
C LYS A 188 10.54 15.04 -1.02
N ALA A 189 10.76 16.33 -1.27
CA ALA A 189 9.93 17.39 -0.69
C ALA A 189 8.49 17.31 -1.21
N THR A 190 8.31 17.10 -2.51
CA THR A 190 6.97 16.91 -3.12
C THR A 190 6.27 15.69 -2.53
N LEU A 191 6.96 14.55 -2.41
CA LEU A 191 6.42 13.34 -1.82
C LEU A 191 6.05 13.54 -0.34
N SER A 192 6.89 14.23 0.43
CA SER A 192 6.61 14.54 1.84
C SER A 192 5.37 15.42 2.00
N ALA A 193 5.20 16.43 1.13
CA ALA A 193 4.00 17.28 1.12
C ALA A 193 2.75 16.44 0.80
N PHE A 194 2.84 15.59 -0.21
CA PHE A 194 1.76 14.68 -0.60
C PHE A 194 1.35 13.71 0.53
N ILE A 195 2.32 13.09 1.23
CA ILE A 195 2.02 12.19 2.36
C ILE A 195 1.27 12.92 3.48
N ARG A 196 1.55 14.22 3.68
CA ARG A 196 0.85 15.04 4.68
C ARG A 196 -0.57 15.41 4.24
N GLU A 197 -0.81 15.55 2.94
CA GLU A 197 -2.12 15.87 2.37
C GLU A 197 -3.09 14.70 2.48
N ILE A 198 -2.62 13.48 2.21
CA ILE A 198 -3.47 12.26 2.28
C ILE A 198 -3.75 11.78 3.70
N ARG A 199 -3.13 12.40 4.70
CA ARG A 199 -3.36 12.12 6.12
C ARG A 199 -4.77 12.57 6.49
N THR A 200 -5.69 11.62 6.52
CA THR A 200 -7.12 11.79 6.86
C THR A 200 -7.47 11.09 8.17
#